data_AF-A0A1A8XIL5-F1
#
_entry.id   AF-A0A1A8XIL5-F1
#
_cell.length_a   1.000
_cell.length_b   1.000
_cell.length_c   1.000
_cell.angle_alpha   90.00
_cell.angle_beta   90.00
_cell.angle_gamma   90.00
#
_symmetry.space_group_name_H-M   'P 1'
#
loop_
_entity.id
_entity.type
_entity.pdbx_description
1 polymer ?
#
loop_
_entity_poly.entity_id
_entity_poly.type
_entity_poly.pdbx_seq_one_letter_code
_entity_poly.pdbx_strand_id
1 'polypeptide(L)' 'MVLEWANEHRAELMEDWNLCRAKQLPKPIKPLE' A
#
# COMPACT_ATOMS: atom_id res chain seq x y z
N MET A 1 -3.09 1.74 -16.03
CA MET A 1 -2.21 2.92 -15.78
C MET A 1 -1.87 2.99 -14.29
N VAL A 2 -0.70 3.53 -13.91
CA VAL A 2 -0.25 3.63 -12.49
C VAL A 2 -1.30 4.26 -11.56
N LEU A 3 -2.10 5.19 -12.08
CA LEU A 3 -3.19 5.85 -11.37
C LEU A 3 -4.35 4.93 -10.99
N GLU A 4 -4.69 3.96 -11.83
CA GLU A 4 -5.79 3.00 -11.59
C GLU A 4 -5.37 2.04 -10.48
N TRP A 5 -4.17 1.47 -10.60
CA TRP A 5 -3.56 0.66 -9.55
C TRP A 5 -3.47 1.42 -8.22
N ALA A 6 -2.99 2.66 -8.23
CA ALA A 6 -2.86 3.45 -7.01
C ALA A 6 -4.22 3.76 -6.36
N ASN A 7 -5.29 3.82 -7.15
CA ASN A 7 -6.64 4.06 -6.64
C ASN A 7 -7.29 2.78 -6.10
N GLU A 8 -7.10 1.65 -6.79
CA GLU A 8 -7.55 0.32 -6.35
C GLU A 8 -6.82 -0.13 -5.08
N HIS A 9 -5.51 0.09 -5.00
CA HIS A 9 -4.65 -0.29 -3.88
C HIS A 9 -4.48 0.81 -2.81
N ARG A 10 -5.21 1.94 -2.94
CA ARG A 10 -5.09 3.08 -2.01
C ARG A 10 -5.32 2.70 -0.55
N ALA A 11 -6.31 1.84 -0.31
CA ALA A 11 -6.66 1.39 1.04
C ALA A 11 -5.52 0.57 1.66
N GLU A 12 -4.93 -0.35 0.89
CA GLU A 12 -3.80 -1.18 1.31
C GLU A 12 -2.55 -0.33 1.58
N LEU A 13 -2.25 0.61 0.68
CA LEU A 13 -1.14 1.56 0.84
C LEU A 13 -1.26 2.40 2.13
N MET A 14 -2.47 2.85 2.46
CA MET A 14 -2.73 3.59 3.70
C MET A 14 -2.66 2.71 4.94
N GLU A 15 -3.08 1.44 4.86
CA GLU A 15 -2.92 0.47 5.95
C GLU A 15 -1.43 0.21 6.21
N ASP A 16 -0.65 -0.03 5.17
CA ASP A 16 0.81 -0.22 5.27
C ASP A 16 1.52 1.02 5.80
N TRP A 17 1.10 2.21 5.37
CA TRP A 17 1.62 3.46 5.90
C TRP A 17 1.39 3.57 7.42
N ASN A 18 0.23 3.16 7.90
CA ASN A 18 -0.07 3.15 9.33
C ASN A 18 0.73 2.08 10.09
N LEU A 19 0.97 0.90 9.49
CA LEU A 19 1.83 -0.14 10.06
C LEU A 19 3.28 0.36 10.21
N CYS A 20 3.85 0.93 9.15
CA CYS A 20 5.18 1.53 9.17
C CYS A 20 5.29 2.63 10.23
N ARG A 21 4.27 3.50 10.34
CA ARG A 21 4.21 4.55 11.37
C ARG A 21 4.16 3.96 12.79
N ALA A 22 3.53 2.81 12.97
CA ALA A 22 3.52 2.06 14.22
C ALA A 22 4.80 1.22 14.45
N LYS A 23 5.83 1.36 13.61
CA LYS A 23 7.05 0.53 13.59
C LYS A 23 6.78 -0.96 13.40
N GLN A 24 5.65 -1.29 12.79
CA GLN A 24 5.30 -2.65 12.39
C GLN A 24 5.72 -2.88 10.94
N LEU A 25 5.99 -4.15 10.61
CA LEU A 25 6.29 -4.54 9.24
C LEU A 25 5.03 -4.35 8.37
N PRO A 26 5.14 -3.61 7.26
CA PRO A 26 4.06 -3.53 6.28
C PRO A 26 3.85 -4.89 5.62
N LYS A 27 2.64 -5.10 5.11
CA LYS A 27 2.28 -6.25 4.30
C LYS A 27 2.86 -6.10 2.89
N PRO A 28 3.15 -7.22 2.20
CA PRO A 28 3.60 -7.18 0.83
C PRO A 28 2.46 -6.72 -0.10
N ILE A 29 2.55 -5.50 -0.59
CA ILE A 29 1.74 -5.01 -1.72
C ILE A 29 2.28 -5.58 -3.03
N LYS A 30 1.37 -6.02 -3.91
CA LYS A 30 1.77 -6.52 -5.22
C LYS A 30 2.48 -5.41 -6.01
N PRO A 31 3.63 -5.68 -6.65
CA PRO A 31 4.27 -4.68 -7.48
C PRO A 31 3.35 -4.26 -8.63
N LEU A 32 3.51 -3.02 -9.06
CA LEU A 32 2.86 -2.48 -10.25
C LEU A 32 3.35 -3.28 -11.47
N GLU A 33 2.46 -3.96 -12.18
CA GLU A 33 2.74 -4.61 -13.47
C GLU A 33 2.95 -3.58 -14.59
#